data_AF-A0A850SPK3-F1
#
_entry.id   AF-A0A850SPK3-F1
#
_cell.length_a   1.000
_cell.length_b   1.000
_cell.length_c   1.000
_cell.angle_alpha   90.00
_cell.angle_beta   90.00
_cell.angle_gamma   90.00
#
_symmetry.space_group_name_H-M   'P 1'
#
loop_
_entity.id
_entity.type
_entity.pdbx_description
1 polymer ?
#
loop_
_entity_poly.entity_id
_entity_poly.type
_entity_poly.pdbx_seq_one_letter_code
_entity_poly.pdbx_strand_id
1 'polypeptide(L)' 'MSPRLKKLIGLLVLLPGLLLYIGAVATLAERVPKFWLVELFYYVAAGVVWALPAMPLIKWMNSERPDH' A
#
# COMPACT_ATOMS: atom_id res chain seq x y z
N MET A 1 -13.39 2.02 -19.31
CA MET A 1 -13.95 1.44 -18.07
C MET A 1 -14.70 2.52 -17.32
N SER A 2 -15.87 2.21 -16.75
CA SER A 2 -16.59 3.19 -15.94
C SER A 2 -15.77 3.57 -14.70
N PRO A 3 -15.81 4.84 -14.24
CA PRO A 3 -15.09 5.26 -13.03
C PRO A 3 -15.45 4.42 -11.80
N ARG A 4 -16.71 3.97 -11.70
CA ARG A 4 -17.18 3.08 -10.62
C ARG A 4 -16.48 1.71 -10.66
N LEU A 5 -16.29 1.12 -11.83
CA LEU A 5 -15.61 -0.17 -11.98
C LEU A 5 -14.11 -0.08 -11.64
N LYS A 6 -13.44 1.01 -12.05
CA LYS A 6 -12.04 1.25 -11.66
C LYS A 6 -11.87 1.31 -10.16
N LYS A 7 -12.79 2.00 -9.46
CA LYS A 7 -12.78 2.08 -7.98
C LYS A 7 -13.02 0.72 -7.33
N LEU A 8 -13.95 -0.10 -7.85
CA LEU A 8 -14.20 -1.44 -7.32
C LEU A 8 -12.98 -2.36 -7.50
N ILE A 9 -12.39 -2.39 -8.70
CA ILE A 9 -11.17 -3.17 -8.96
C ILE A 9 -10.03 -2.67 -8.08
N GLY A 10 -9.85 -1.36 -8.00
CA GLY A 10 -8.84 -0.74 -7.16
C GLY A 10 -8.97 -1.16 -5.70
N LEU A 11 -10.19 -1.16 -5.15
CA LEU A 11 -10.46 -1.63 -3.78
C LEU A 11 -10.10 -3.11 -3.59
N LEU A 12 -10.52 -3.96 -4.53
CA LEU A 12 -10.25 -5.40 -4.52
C LEU A 12 -8.76 -5.74 -4.67
N VAL A 13 -7.94 -4.83 -5.20
CA VAL A 13 -6.49 -4.99 -5.27
C VAL A 13 -5.81 -4.37 -4.03
N LEU A 14 -6.24 -3.17 -3.61
CA LEU A 14 -5.64 -2.45 -2.49
C LEU A 14 -5.76 -3.20 -1.17
N LEU A 15 -6.95 -3.73 -0.85
CA LEU A 15 -7.17 -4.38 0.44
C LEU A 15 -6.34 -5.67 0.59
N PRO A 16 -6.39 -6.64 -0.33
CA PRO A 16 -5.54 -7.83 -0.23
C PRO A 16 -4.05 -7.48 -0.30
N GLY A 17 -3.67 -6.53 -1.15
CA GLY A 17 -2.29 -6.05 -1.22
C GLY A 17 -1.79 -5.48 0.11
N LEU A 18 -2.61 -4.66 0.77
CA LEU A 18 -2.30 -4.08 2.07
C LEU A 18 -2.18 -5.17 3.14
N LEU A 19 -3.09 -6.16 3.15
CA LEU A 19 -3.03 -7.28 4.09
C LEU A 19 -1.75 -8.10 3.91
N LEU A 20 -1.38 -8.42 2.67
CA LEU A 20 -0.13 -9.13 2.36
C LEU A 20 1.09 -8.32 2.80
N TYR A 21 1.07 -7.00 2.58
CA TYR A 21 2.16 -6.13 2.99
C TYR A 21 2.30 -6.03 4.51
N ILE A 22 1.19 -5.83 5.24
CA ILE A 22 1.21 -5.82 6.70
C ILE A 22 1.73 -7.15 7.23
N GLY A 23 1.30 -8.28 6.66
CA GLY A 23 1.81 -9.61 7.01
C GLY A 23 3.33 -9.69 6.81
N ALA A 24 3.83 -9.27 5.65
CA ALA A 24 5.26 -9.26 5.37
C ALA A 24 6.04 -8.37 6.35
N VAL A 25 5.56 -7.16 6.62
CA VAL A 25 6.16 -6.21 7.58
C VAL A 25 6.17 -6.81 8.99
N ALA A 26 5.09 -7.47 9.42
CA ALA A 26 5.04 -8.12 10.72
C ALA A 26 6.05 -9.27 10.82
N THR A 27 6.15 -10.13 9.80
CA THR A 27 7.13 -11.22 9.76
C THR A 27 8.57 -10.72 9.71
N LEU A 28 8.84 -9.64 9.00
CA LEU A 28 10.17 -9.00 8.95
C LEU A 28 10.53 -8.34 10.29
N ALA A 29 9.55 -7.83 11.03
CA ALA A 29 9.76 -7.22 12.34
C ALA A 29 10.39 -8.18 13.35
N GLU A 30 10.13 -9.49 13.24
CA GLU A 30 10.76 -10.51 14.11
C GLU A 30 12.29 -10.56 13.99
N ARG A 31 12.84 -10.06 12.88
CA ARG A 31 14.29 -9.98 12.64
C ARG A 31 14.89 -8.62 13.02
N VAL A 32 14.07 -7.67 13.42
CA VAL A 32 14.51 -6.33 13.82
C VAL A 32 15.08 -6.40 15.24
N PRO A 33 16.24 -5.78 15.52
CA PRO A 33 16.77 -5.71 16.88
C PRO A 33 15.76 -5.11 17.85
N LYS A 34 15.64 -5.70 19.05
CA LYS A 34 14.73 -5.26 20.12
C LYS A 34 15.21 -3.97 20.80
N PHE A 35 15.35 -2.92 20.02
CA PHE A 35 15.72 -1.58 20.44
C PHE A 35 14.68 -0.61 19.89
N TRP A 36 14.00 0.10 20.79
CA TRP A 36 12.81 0.89 20.49
C TRP A 36 12.99 1.89 19.34
N LEU A 37 14.18 2.49 19.21
CA LEU A 37 14.45 3.47 18.16
C LEU A 37 14.58 2.82 16.78
N VAL A 38 15.16 1.61 16.72
CA VAL A 38 15.28 0.86 15.47
C VAL A 38 13.90 0.34 15.04
N GLU A 39 13.09 -0.15 15.97
CA GLU A 39 11.69 -0.51 15.71
C GLU A 39 10.87 0.69 15.22
N LEU A 40 11.05 1.87 15.85
CA LEU A 40 10.40 3.10 15.41
C LEU A 40 10.75 3.43 13.95
N PHE A 41 12.03 3.48 13.61
CA PHE A 41 12.46 3.76 12.24
C PHE A 41 11.98 2.69 11.26
N TYR A 42 11.99 1.42 11.66
CA TYR A 42 11.47 0.32 10.86
C TYR A 42 9.98 0.51 10.53
N TYR A 43 9.12 0.75 11.52
CA TYR A 43 7.69 0.92 11.29
C TYR A 43 7.34 2.21 10.56
N VAL A 44 8.05 3.32 10.84
CA VAL A 44 7.88 4.58 10.08
C VAL A 44 8.25 4.37 8.62
N ALA A 45 9.41 3.77 8.33
CA ALA A 45 9.83 3.48 6.97
C ALA A 45 8.86 2.52 6.27
N ALA A 46 8.45 1.43 6.94
CA ALA A 46 7.48 0.49 6.40
C ALA A 46 6.12 1.16 6.11
N GLY A 47 5.65 2.07 6.95
CA GLY A 47 4.43 2.85 6.69
C GLY A 47 4.54 3.71 5.44
N VAL A 48 5.70 4.33 5.21
CA VAL A 48 5.93 5.21 4.04
C VAL A 48 6.17 4.41 2.76
N VAL A 49 6.97 3.34 2.81
CA VAL A 49 7.32 2.51 1.65
C VAL A 49 6.09 1.92 0.98
N TRP A 50 5.03 1.60 1.74
CA TRP A 50 3.77 1.11 1.19
C TRP A 50 3.08 2.09 0.24
N ALA A 51 3.33 3.38 0.37
CA ALA A 51 2.73 4.37 -0.51
C ALA A 51 3.21 4.18 -1.97
N LEU A 52 4.44 3.69 -2.19
CA LEU A 52 5.00 3.48 -3.52
C LEU A 52 4.14 2.55 -4.41
N PRO A 53 3.75 1.34 -3.96
CA PRO A 53 2.85 0.49 -4.73
C PRO A 53 1.39 1.00 -4.75
N ALA A 54 0.93 1.68 -3.69
CA ALA A 54 -0.46 2.17 -3.61
C ALA A 54 -0.72 3.38 -4.54
N MET A 55 0.25 4.30 -4.65
CA MET A 55 0.12 5.54 -5.44
C MET A 55 -0.28 5.33 -6.91
N PRO A 56 0.40 4.50 -7.74
CA PRO A 56 0.03 4.34 -9.13
C PRO A 56 -1.37 3.74 -9.30
N LEU A 57 -1.77 2.82 -8.42
CA LEU A 57 -3.11 2.23 -8.42
C LEU A 57 -4.17 3.29 -8.09
N ILE A 58 -3.95 4.11 -7.06
CA ILE A 58 -4.84 5.22 -6.70
C ILE A 58 -4.94 6.25 -7.84
N LYS A 59 -3.81 6.60 -8.46
CA LYS A 59 -3.80 7.48 -9.63
C LYS A 59 -4.64 6.89 -10.77
N TRP A 60 -4.49 5.61 -11.07
CA TRP A 60 -5.29 4.93 -12.10
C TRP A 60 -6.80 4.90 -11.77
N MET A 61 -7.16 4.67 -10.50
CA MET A 61 -8.55 4.71 -10.03
C MET A 61 -9.19 6.08 -10.23
N ASN A 62 -8.39 7.14 -10.04
CA ASN A 62 -8.82 8.54 -10.14
C ASN A 62 -8.61 9.13 -11.54
N SER A 63 -7.91 8.45 -12.45
CA SER A 63 -7.76 8.93 -13.81
C SER A 63 -9.12 8.96 -14.51
N GLU A 64 -9.57 10.17 -14.81
CA GLU A 64 -10.66 10.43 -15.73
C GLU A 64 -10.23 10.03 -17.15
N ARG A 65 -11.19 9.63 -17.97
CA ARG A 65 -10.91 9.28 -19.37
C ARG A 65 -10.77 10.62 -20.10
N PRO A 66 -9.67 10.89 -20.84
CA PRO A 66 -9.60 12.12 -21.64
C PRO A 66 -10.77 12.09 -22.63
N ASP A 67 -11.68 13.02 -22.45
CA ASP A 67 -12.77 13.37 -23.33
C ASP A 67 -12.17 14.07 -24.54
N HIS A 68 -11.97 13.28 -25.60
CA HIS A 68 -11.76 13.73 -26.97
C HIS A 68 -12.99 13.36 -27.79
#